data_AF-A0A2A5EKG5-F1
#
_entry.id   AF-A0A2A5EKG5-F1
#
_cell.length_a   1.000
_cell.length_b   1.000
_cell.length_c   1.000
_cell.angle_alpha   90.00
_cell.angle_beta   90.00
_cell.angle_gamma   90.00
#
_symmetry.space_group_name_H-M   'P 1'
#
loop_
_entity.id
_entity.type
_entity.pdbx_description
1 polymer ?
#
loop_
_entity_poly.entity_id
_entity_poly.type
_entity_poly.pdbx_seq_one_letter_code
_entity_poly.pdbx_strand_id
1 'polypeptide(L)'
;MAEELRYIMFSDEEFLFGIESYRRMNPDFLPNGHLDKWAAGKNGSLNFTMTLKGGSTKNVVSFTVEATQVTEILVRFCIENNIPIPRAGKKVVRTQDGKLALRISLNADESVLAYEELEAL
;
A
#
# COMPACT_ATOMS: atom_id res chain seq x y z
N MET A 1 17.49 -1.77 24.17
CA MET A 1 16.97 -0.64 23.36
C MET A 1 15.46 -0.79 23.33
N ALA A 2 14.67 0.28 23.23
CA ALA A 2 13.22 0.12 23.13
C ALA A 2 12.86 -0.45 21.74
N GLU A 3 11.96 -1.43 21.73
CA GLU A 3 11.38 -2.02 20.53
C GLU A 3 9.95 -1.50 20.35
N GLU A 4 9.56 -1.21 19.12
CA GLU A 4 8.20 -0.78 18.78
C GLU A 4 7.73 -1.55 17.54
N LEU A 5 6.51 -2.06 17.62
CA LEU A 5 5.78 -2.58 16.49
C LEU A 5 4.49 -1.79 16.31
N ARG A 6 4.25 -1.30 15.10
CA ARG A 6 3.06 -0.50 14.77
C ARG A 6 2.40 -1.04 13.51
N TYR A 7 1.09 -1.16 13.58
CA TYR A 7 0.22 -1.48 12.46
C TYR A 7 -0.67 -0.28 12.16
N ILE A 8 -0.64 0.17 10.91
CA ILE A 8 -1.56 1.20 10.42
C ILE A 8 -2.43 0.54 9.36
N MET A 9 -3.71 0.38 9.68
CA MET A 9 -4.70 -0.21 8.79
C MET A 9 -5.36 0.89 7.98
N PHE A 10 -5.48 0.67 6.67
CA PHE A 10 -6.10 1.62 5.76
C PHE A 10 -7.44 1.09 5.30
N SER A 11 -8.44 1.97 5.26
CA SER A 11 -9.67 1.71 4.52
C SER A 11 -9.41 1.78 3.01
N ASP A 12 -10.31 1.19 2.22
CA ASP A 12 -10.26 1.25 0.76
C ASP A 12 -10.27 2.70 0.25
N GLU A 13 -11.03 3.58 0.91
CA GLU A 13 -11.13 5.01 0.56
C GLU A 13 -9.81 5.74 0.79
N GLU A 14 -9.19 5.56 1.95
CA GLU A 14 -7.88 6.16 2.27
C GLU A 14 -6.79 5.64 1.33
N PHE A 15 -6.84 4.34 1.02
CA PHE A 15 -5.90 3.74 0.11
C PHE A 15 -6.03 4.32 -1.31
N LEU A 16 -7.25 4.38 -1.85
CA LEU A 16 -7.51 4.98 -3.16
C LEU A 16 -7.12 6.45 -3.20
N PHE A 17 -7.39 7.20 -2.13
CA PHE A 17 -6.93 8.58 -2.00
C PHE A 17 -5.41 8.69 -2.04
N GLY A 18 -4.70 7.81 -1.33
CA GLY A 18 -3.24 7.74 -1.35
C GLY A 18 -2.68 7.46 -2.75
N ILE A 19 -3.29 6.53 -3.49
CA ILE A 19 -2.92 6.21 -4.88
C ILE A 19 -3.12 7.41 -5.80
N GLU A 20 -4.27 8.08 -5.73
CA GLU A 20 -4.56 9.26 -6.53
C GLU A 20 -3.63 10.43 -6.18
N SER A 21 -3.32 10.63 -4.89
CA SER A 21 -2.32 11.60 -4.46
C SER A 21 -0.95 11.27 -5.05
N TYR A 22 -0.52 10.01 -4.97
CA TYR A 22 0.75 9.54 -5.53
C TYR A 22 0.85 9.73 -7.04
N ARG A 23 -0.22 9.40 -7.79
CA ARG A 23 -0.29 9.58 -9.24
C ARG A 23 -0.14 11.05 -9.66
N ARG A 24 -0.62 12.00 -8.85
CA ARG A 24 -0.50 13.44 -9.16
C ARG A 24 0.95 13.94 -9.16
N MET A 25 1.85 13.42 -8.32
CA MET A 25 3.28 13.75 -8.45
C MET A 25 4.07 12.78 -9.32
N ASN A 26 3.55 11.58 -9.58
CA ASN A 26 4.21 10.55 -10.36
C ASN A 26 3.35 10.18 -11.59
N PRO A 27 3.31 11.03 -12.62
CA PRO A 27 2.41 10.85 -13.77
C PRO A 27 2.67 9.56 -14.56
N ASP A 28 3.89 9.01 -14.49
CA ASP A 28 4.26 7.75 -15.16
C ASP A 28 3.93 6.50 -14.33
N PHE A 29 3.41 6.65 -13.11
CA PHE A 29 3.11 5.53 -12.21
C PHE A 29 1.95 4.65 -12.71
N LEU A 30 0.85 5.29 -13.12
CA LEU A 30 -0.32 4.63 -13.69
C LEU A 30 -0.84 5.50 -14.84
N PRO A 31 -1.34 4.88 -15.93
CA PRO A 31 -1.86 5.63 -17.05
C PRO A 31 -3.11 6.43 -16.67
N ASN A 32 -3.37 7.47 -17.46
CA ASN A 32 -4.57 8.29 -17.29
C ASN A 32 -5.83 7.47 -17.56
N GLY A 33 -6.70 7.38 -16.54
CA GLY A 33 -7.90 6.57 -16.60
C GLY A 33 -8.72 6.66 -15.32
N HIS A 34 -9.75 5.83 -15.25
CA HIS A 34 -10.51 5.58 -14.04
C HIS A 34 -10.07 4.25 -13.43
N LEU A 35 -9.82 4.24 -12.12
CA LEU A 35 -9.51 3.04 -11.37
C LEU A 35 -10.83 2.37 -11.00
N ASP A 36 -11.12 1.22 -11.63
CA ASP A 36 -12.40 0.54 -11.50
C ASP A 36 -12.42 -0.40 -10.29
N LYS A 37 -11.31 -1.14 -10.11
CA LYS A 37 -11.15 -2.14 -9.04
C LYS A 37 -9.69 -2.26 -8.64
N TRP A 38 -9.48 -2.70 -7.42
CA TRP A 38 -8.19 -3.17 -6.94
C TRP A 38 -8.35 -4.46 -6.14
N ALA A 39 -7.28 -5.25 -6.08
CA ALA A 39 -7.21 -6.45 -5.27
C ALA A 39 -5.81 -6.60 -4.69
N ALA A 40 -5.73 -7.04 -3.43
CA ALA A 40 -4.49 -7.42 -2.80
C ALA A 40 -3.84 -8.60 -3.55
N GLY A 41 -2.61 -8.40 -3.99
CA GLY A 41 -1.75 -9.42 -4.56
C GLY A 41 -0.96 -10.16 -3.47
N LYS A 42 -0.09 -11.07 -3.88
CA LYS A 42 0.80 -11.79 -2.95
C LYS A 42 1.87 -10.85 -2.42
N ASN A 43 2.26 -11.05 -1.15
CA ASN A 43 3.36 -10.32 -0.51
C ASN A 43 3.20 -8.79 -0.52
N GLY A 44 1.96 -8.30 -0.51
CA GLY A 44 1.67 -6.87 -0.45
C GLY A 44 1.79 -6.12 -1.78
N SER A 45 1.93 -6.83 -2.90
CA SER A 45 1.68 -6.25 -4.22
C SER A 45 0.18 -5.97 -4.40
N LEU A 46 -0.17 -5.17 -5.40
CA LEU A 46 -1.55 -4.84 -5.70
C LEU A 46 -1.84 -4.97 -7.17
N ASN A 47 -3.01 -5.51 -7.48
CA ASN A 47 -3.51 -5.58 -8.84
C ASN A 47 -4.62 -4.54 -9.00
N PHE A 48 -4.48 -3.67 -9.98
CA PHE A 48 -5.47 -2.67 -10.36
C PHE A 48 -6.10 -3.04 -11.69
N THR A 49 -7.39 -2.77 -11.82
CA THR A 49 -8.09 -2.74 -13.10
C THR A 49 -8.51 -1.31 -13.37
N MET A 50 -8.13 -0.80 -14.54
CA MET A 50 -8.39 0.59 -14.93
C MET A 50 -9.03 0.66 -16.31
N THR A 51 -9.99 1.57 -16.46
CA THR A 51 -10.53 1.98 -17.75
C THR A 51 -9.76 3.21 -18.23
N LEU A 52 -9.03 3.07 -19.34
CA LEU A 52 -8.22 4.15 -19.90
C LEU A 52 -9.08 5.22 -20.59
N LYS A 53 -8.67 6.49 -20.46
CA LYS A 53 -9.31 7.59 -21.22
C LYS A 53 -8.60 7.75 -22.57
N GLY A 54 -9.19 7.20 -23.64
CA GLY A 54 -8.73 7.46 -25.01
C GLY A 54 -9.16 6.38 -26.02
N GLY A 55 -9.95 6.77 -27.03
CA GLY A 55 -10.42 5.91 -28.12
C GLY A 55 -11.93 5.60 -28.06
N SER A 56 -12.52 5.26 -29.21
CA SER A 56 -13.95 4.91 -29.36
C SER A 56 -14.35 3.62 -28.63
N THR A 57 -13.39 2.87 -28.10
CA THR A 57 -13.57 1.59 -27.40
C THR A 57 -13.09 1.73 -25.95
N LYS A 58 -13.91 1.30 -24.98
CA LYS A 58 -13.49 1.21 -23.57
C LYS A 58 -12.36 0.19 -23.46
N ASN A 59 -11.14 0.66 -23.25
CA ASN A 59 -9.97 -0.19 -23.02
C ASN A 59 -9.79 -0.39 -21.52
N VAL A 60 -10.15 -1.59 -21.04
CA VAL A 60 -9.90 -2.02 -19.66
C VAL A 60 -8.54 -2.70 -19.62
N VAL A 61 -7.64 -2.23 -18.77
CA VAL A 61 -6.28 -2.75 -18.62
C VAL A 61 -6.01 -3.07 -17.15
N SER A 62 -5.23 -4.12 -16.90
CA SER A 62 -4.82 -4.51 -15.55
C SER A 62 -3.34 -4.24 -15.33
N PHE A 63 -3.00 -3.76 -14.14
CA PHE A 63 -1.64 -3.39 -13.73
C PHE A 63 -1.32 -4.02 -12.39
N THR A 64 -0.07 -4.44 -12.21
CA THR A 64 0.44 -4.87 -10.91
C THR A 64 1.41 -3.83 -10.39
N VAL A 65 1.20 -3.39 -9.16
CA VAL A 65 2.08 -2.47 -8.42
C VAL A 65 2.81 -3.27 -7.36
N GLU A 66 4.13 -3.15 -7.35
CA GLU A 66 4.99 -3.89 -6.45
C GLU A 66 4.90 -3.38 -5.02
N ALA A 67 5.11 -4.27 -4.04
CA ALA A 67 4.95 -3.98 -2.62
C ALA A 67 5.81 -2.79 -2.13
N THR A 68 6.97 -2.56 -2.74
CA THR A 68 7.85 -1.43 -2.45
C THR A 68 7.19 -0.09 -2.80
N GLN A 69 6.58 0.00 -3.99
CA GLN A 69 5.84 1.18 -4.42
C GLN A 69 4.59 1.39 -3.57
N VAL A 70 3.85 0.33 -3.25
CA VAL A 70 2.70 0.42 -2.34
C VAL A 70 3.13 0.94 -0.96
N THR A 71 4.25 0.45 -0.44
CA THR A 71 4.81 0.94 0.83
C THR A 71 5.13 2.43 0.77
N GLU A 72 5.73 2.91 -0.32
CA GLU A 72 6.02 4.34 -0.53
C GLU A 72 4.75 5.19 -0.54
N ILE A 73 3.71 4.73 -1.23
CA ILE A 73 2.39 5.38 -1.29
C ILE A 73 1.79 5.51 0.12
N LEU A 74 1.77 4.43 0.89
CA LEU A 74 1.21 4.43 2.26
C LEU A 74 2.03 5.30 3.22
N VAL A 75 3.36 5.24 3.14
CA VAL A 75 4.23 6.12 3.93
C VAL A 75 3.97 7.59 3.61
N ARG A 76 3.83 7.92 2.34
CA ARG A 76 3.54 9.28 1.90
C ARG A 76 2.16 9.74 2.35
N PHE A 77 1.15 8.89 2.25
CA PHE A 77 -0.18 9.16 2.82
C PHE A 77 -0.10 9.49 4.31
N CYS A 78 0.67 8.72 5.10
CA CYS A 78 0.85 9.01 6.52
C CYS A 78 1.48 10.38 6.75
N ILE A 79 2.50 10.75 5.97
CA ILE A 79 3.16 12.07 6.07
C ILE A 79 2.17 13.19 5.73
N GLU A 80 1.43 13.07 4.63
CA GLU A 80 0.47 14.09 4.18
C GLU A 80 -0.70 14.30 5.15
N ASN A 81 -1.11 13.23 5.84
CA ASN A 81 -2.22 13.25 6.80
C ASN A 81 -1.78 13.39 8.26
N ASN A 82 -0.50 13.69 8.52
CA ASN A 82 0.08 13.83 9.86
C ASN A 82 -0.12 12.59 10.75
N ILE A 83 -0.16 11.39 10.16
CA ILE A 83 -0.16 10.14 10.90
C ILE A 83 1.29 9.85 11.35
N PRO A 84 1.59 9.85 12.65
CA PRO A 84 2.96 9.71 13.13
C PRO A 84 3.51 8.34 12.75
N ILE A 85 4.68 8.33 12.10
CA ILE A 85 5.43 7.12 11.80
C ILE A 85 6.88 7.28 12.25
N PRO A 86 7.50 6.25 12.86
CA PRO A 86 8.92 6.28 13.16
C PRO A 86 9.77 6.54 11.91
N ARG A 87 10.72 7.46 12.01
CA ARG A 87 11.67 7.75 10.92
C ARG A 87 12.50 6.51 10.58
N ALA A 88 13.07 5.88 11.60
CA ALA A 88 13.78 4.61 11.50
C ALA A 88 12.80 3.43 11.47
N GLY A 89 13.33 2.22 11.32
CA GLY A 89 12.55 0.99 11.33
C GLY A 89 12.11 0.51 9.95
N LYS A 90 11.96 -0.82 9.83
CA LYS A 90 11.55 -1.52 8.61
C LYS A 90 10.08 -1.28 8.38
N LYS A 91 9.70 -0.87 7.17
CA LYS A 91 8.33 -0.56 6.77
C LYS A 91 7.94 -1.53 5.67
N VAL A 92 6.85 -2.26 5.87
CA VAL A 92 6.42 -3.30 4.94
C VAL A 92 4.91 -3.26 4.85
N VAL A 93 4.39 -3.24 3.62
CA VAL A 93 2.96 -3.43 3.39
C VAL A 93 2.57 -4.90 3.57
N ARG A 94 1.43 -5.12 4.22
CA ARG A 94 0.79 -6.41 4.42
C ARG A 94 -0.69 -6.30 4.08
N THR A 95 -1.30 -7.45 3.83
CA THR A 95 -2.76 -7.56 3.75
C THR A 95 -3.21 -8.34 4.97
N GLN A 96 -4.11 -7.76 5.75
CA GLN A 96 -4.67 -8.36 6.96
C GLN A 96 -6.19 -8.12 6.96
N ASP A 97 -6.97 -9.18 7.11
CA ASP A 97 -8.44 -9.16 7.02
C ASP A 97 -8.97 -8.51 5.74
N GLY A 98 -8.28 -8.73 4.62
CA GLY A 98 -8.62 -8.13 3.31
C GLY A 98 -8.30 -6.65 3.19
N LYS A 99 -7.76 -6.01 4.23
CA LYS A 99 -7.34 -4.60 4.24
C LYS A 99 -5.83 -4.47 4.08
N LEU A 100 -5.40 -3.35 3.54
CA LEU A 100 -3.98 -3.01 3.50
C LEU A 100 -3.52 -2.47 4.83
N ALA A 101 -2.36 -2.93 5.26
CA ALA A 101 -1.72 -2.55 6.49
C ALA A 101 -0.27 -2.11 6.21
N LEU A 102 0.17 -1.01 6.81
CA LEU A 102 1.58 -0.66 6.90
C LEU A 102 2.10 -1.17 8.25
N ARG A 103 2.93 -2.21 8.21
CA ARG A 103 3.68 -2.69 9.39
C ARG A 103 4.98 -1.93 9.50
N ILE A 104 5.26 -1.40 10.69
CA ILE A 104 6.50 -0.69 11.02
C ILE A 104 7.14 -1.36 12.21
N SER A 105 8.39 -1.79 12.05
CA SER A 105 9.16 -2.51 13.06
C SER A 105 10.43 -1.73 13.40
N LEU A 106 10.52 -1.23 14.62
CA LEU A 106 11.68 -0.49 15.14
C LEU A 106 12.40 -1.36 16.17
N ASN A 107 13.65 -1.73 15.88
CA ASN A 107 14.49 -2.60 16.72
C ASN A 107 13.86 -3.97 17.06
N ALA A 108 12.73 -4.33 16.46
CA ALA A 108 12.05 -5.58 16.73
C ALA A 108 12.88 -6.76 16.20
N ASP A 109 13.02 -7.77 17.04
CA ASP A 109 13.65 -9.04 16.69
C ASP A 109 12.86 -9.77 15.58
N GLU A 110 13.57 -10.40 14.63
CA GLU A 110 12.94 -11.17 13.54
C GLU A 110 12.07 -12.32 14.06
N SER A 111 12.38 -12.88 15.23
CA SER A 111 11.57 -13.90 15.89
C SER A 111 10.18 -13.38 16.26
N VAL A 112 10.08 -12.17 16.80
CA VAL A 112 8.79 -11.52 17.14
C VAL A 112 7.96 -11.31 15.88
N LEU A 113 8.59 -10.93 14.77
CA LEU A 113 7.93 -10.73 13.48
C LEU A 113 7.42 -12.04 12.85
N ALA A 114 8.09 -13.16 13.12
CA ALA A 114 7.73 -14.48 12.60
C ALA A 114 6.59 -15.14 13.38
N TYR A 115 6.51 -14.95 14.71
CA TYR A 115 5.40 -15.47 15.51
C TYR A 115 4.06 -14.81 15.13
N GLU A 116 4.03 -13.50 14.91
CA GLU A 116 2.79 -12.83 14.46
C GLU A 116 2.35 -13.26 13.05
N GLU A 117 3.29 -13.62 12.17
CA GLU A 117 2.96 -14.13 10.83
C GLU A 117 2.30 -15.52 10.87
N LEU A 118 2.46 -16.28 11.96
CA LEU A 118 1.82 -17.58 12.18
C LEU A 118 0.42 -17.47 12.81
N GLU A 119 0.14 -16.44 13.61
CA GLU A 119 -1.19 -16.22 14.22
C GLU A 119 -2.17 -15.48 13.29
N ALA A 120 -1.68 -14.87 12.21
CA ALA A 120 -2.50 -14.17 11.21
C ALA A 120 -3.00 -15.08 10.06
N LEU A 121 -2.70 -16.39 10.10
CA LEU A 121 -3.12 -17.44 9.15
C LEU A 121 -4.27 -18.29 9.74
#